data_AF-A0A1F7INU7-F1
#
_entry.id   AF-A0A1F7INU7-F1
#
_cell.length_a   1.000
_cell.length_b   1.000
_cell.length_c   1.000
_cell.angle_alpha   90.00
_cell.angle_beta   90.00
_cell.angle_gamma   90.00
#
_symmetry.space_group_name_H-M   'P 1'
#
loop_
_entity.id
_entity.type
_entity.pdbx_description
1 polymer ?
#
loop_
_entity_poly.entity_id
_entity_poly.type
_entity_poly.pdbx_seq_one_letter_code
_entity_poly.pdbx_strand_id
1 'polypeptide(L)'
;MNILILINIISSFDEFMKVNRRLLTSVVIVGITAIAAIAGTAAYFTSTRTAQSNKFETGTIDLDVKSGGVVNQPFVLENLGDDANISGTKTYTIKNTGTLPGRLMLRLQNVANLENGCNDPETADEPNCANDTEGELGALINLQIARDGTNVVNSTLATANVGKVGNDWAGLTPIILQPDETTDVTLSWNLGRDEYGNNVQSDSVGFDANFRLIQKLSTGPTPSN
;
A
#
# COMPACT_ATOMS: atom_id res chain seq x y z
N MET A 1 -0.73 85.18 13.45
CA MET A 1 -0.06 83.91 13.84
C MET A 1 -0.85 83.39 15.06
N ASN A 2 -1.70 82.36 15.06
CA ASN A 2 -1.65 81.10 14.31
C ASN A 2 -2.94 80.23 14.47
N ILE A 3 -4.16 80.75 14.28
CA ILE A 3 -5.36 79.88 14.27
C ILE A 3 -5.37 78.95 13.05
N LEU A 4 -4.94 79.43 11.88
CA LEU A 4 -4.77 78.61 10.66
C LEU A 4 -3.69 77.52 10.80
N ILE A 5 -2.66 77.77 11.61
CA ILE A 5 -1.60 76.78 11.85
C ILE A 5 -2.10 75.70 12.83
N LEU A 6 -2.89 76.04 13.85
CA LEU A 6 -3.51 75.04 14.73
C LEU A 6 -4.50 74.13 13.98
N ILE A 7 -5.32 74.66 13.06
CA ILE A 7 -6.28 73.85 12.28
C ILE A 7 -5.55 72.85 11.36
N ASN A 8 -4.46 73.29 10.70
CA ASN A 8 -3.65 72.40 9.85
C ASN A 8 -2.86 71.35 10.64
N ILE A 9 -2.46 71.64 11.88
CA ILE A 9 -1.81 70.66 12.75
C ILE A 9 -2.81 69.63 13.27
N ILE A 10 -4.04 70.03 13.60
CA ILE A 10 -5.09 69.11 14.06
C ILE A 10 -5.59 68.21 12.92
N SER A 11 -5.76 68.74 11.71
CA SER A 11 -6.17 67.93 10.54
C SER A 11 -5.08 66.93 10.13
N SER A 12 -3.80 67.30 10.20
CA SER A 12 -2.70 66.38 9.90
C SER A 12 -2.56 65.28 10.95
N PHE A 13 -2.90 65.58 12.23
CA PHE A 13 -2.92 64.57 13.30
C PHE A 13 -4.05 63.55 13.12
N ASP A 14 -5.24 63.98 12.67
CA ASP A 14 -6.37 63.09 12.38
C ASP A 14 -6.12 62.21 11.14
N GLU A 15 -5.48 62.75 10.10
CA GLU A 15 -5.03 61.94 8.96
C GLU A 15 -3.94 60.94 9.35
N PHE A 16 -2.95 61.34 10.16
CA PHE A 16 -1.91 60.44 10.67
C PHE A 16 -2.50 59.32 11.53
N MET A 17 -3.48 59.63 12.38
CA MET A 17 -4.23 58.65 13.17
C MET A 17 -5.07 57.70 12.30
N LYS A 18 -5.71 58.19 11.22
CA LYS A 18 -6.44 57.36 10.25
C LYS A 18 -5.53 56.44 9.43
N VAL A 19 -4.36 56.93 9.00
CA VAL A 19 -3.37 56.14 8.24
C VAL A 19 -2.80 55.01 9.09
N ASN A 20 -2.49 55.26 10.37
CA ASN A 20 -2.00 54.24 11.29
C ASN A 20 -3.05 53.15 11.59
N ARG A 21 -4.33 53.51 11.72
CA ARG A 21 -5.42 52.52 11.89
C ARG A 21 -5.61 51.65 10.64
N ARG A 22 -5.51 52.23 9.44
CA ARG A 22 -5.60 51.47 8.17
C ARG A 22 -4.40 50.53 7.97
N LEU A 23 -3.21 50.96 8.35
CA LEU A 23 -2.00 50.12 8.31
C LEU A 23 -2.11 48.94 9.30
N LEU A 24 -2.56 49.21 10.54
CA LEU A 24 -2.78 48.19 11.55
C LEU A 24 -3.85 47.18 11.13
N THR A 25 -4.97 47.63 10.53
CA THR A 25 -6.01 46.73 10.03
C THR A 25 -5.50 45.83 8.90
N SER A 26 -4.65 46.34 8.01
CA SER A 26 -4.05 45.56 6.92
C SER A 26 -3.10 44.46 7.45
N VAL A 27 -2.23 44.80 8.41
CA VAL A 27 -1.30 43.84 9.02
C VAL A 27 -2.05 42.75 9.80
N VAL A 28 -3.15 43.11 10.47
CA VAL A 28 -4.01 42.13 11.17
C VAL A 28 -4.70 41.18 10.19
N ILE A 29 -5.23 41.68 9.06
CA ILE A 29 -5.88 40.83 8.05
C ILE A 29 -4.87 39.86 7.41
N VAL A 30 -3.69 40.35 7.02
CA VAL A 30 -2.62 39.50 6.45
C VAL A 30 -2.14 38.46 7.47
N GLY A 31 -2.00 38.84 8.74
CA GLY A 31 -1.68 37.93 9.83
C GLY A 31 -2.72 36.82 10.03
N ILE A 32 -4.02 37.16 10.00
CA ILE A 32 -5.11 36.19 10.10
C ILE A 32 -5.10 35.24 8.90
N THR A 33 -4.87 35.74 7.67
CA THR A 33 -4.79 34.88 6.48
C THR A 33 -3.58 33.96 6.49
N ALA A 34 -2.44 34.40 7.04
CA ALA A 34 -1.25 33.55 7.17
C ALA A 34 -1.48 32.43 8.20
N ILE A 35 -2.17 32.71 9.30
CA ILE A 35 -2.55 31.70 10.30
C ILE A 35 -3.58 30.71 9.72
N ALA A 36 -4.56 31.19 8.95
CA ALA A 36 -5.55 30.34 8.31
C ALA A 36 -4.94 29.45 7.21
N ALA A 37 -3.96 29.98 6.45
CA ALA A 37 -3.21 29.18 5.49
C ALA A 37 -2.40 28.09 6.20
N ILE A 38 -1.62 28.43 7.23
CA ILE A 38 -0.80 27.45 7.97
C ILE A 38 -1.68 26.41 8.70
N ALA A 39 -2.79 26.82 9.32
CA ALA A 39 -3.71 25.91 9.99
C ALA A 39 -4.49 25.03 9.00
N GLY A 40 -4.89 25.59 7.85
CA GLY A 40 -5.52 24.83 6.78
C GLY A 40 -4.59 23.79 6.16
N THR A 41 -3.31 24.14 5.94
CA THR A 41 -2.31 23.21 5.42
C THR A 41 -1.89 22.18 6.48
N ALA A 42 -1.78 22.54 7.75
CA ALA A 42 -1.47 21.58 8.82
C ALA A 42 -2.61 20.58 9.04
N ALA A 43 -3.87 21.00 8.95
CA ALA A 43 -5.02 20.09 9.01
C ALA A 43 -5.08 19.15 7.78
N TYR A 44 -4.68 19.63 6.60
CA TYR A 44 -4.59 18.82 5.38
C TYR A 44 -3.55 17.67 5.50
N PHE A 45 -2.50 17.85 6.30
CA PHE A 45 -1.38 16.90 6.43
C PHE A 45 -1.33 16.14 7.76
N THR A 46 -2.40 16.09 8.57
CA THR A 46 -2.33 15.47 9.93
C THR A 46 -3.24 14.26 10.17
N SER A 47 -3.84 13.69 9.12
CA SER A 47 -4.55 12.40 9.25
C SER A 47 -3.57 11.26 9.51
N THR A 48 -3.30 11.01 10.79
CA THR A 48 -2.43 9.91 11.25
C THR A 48 -3.29 8.70 11.59
N ARG A 49 -3.36 7.74 10.66
CA ARG A 49 -3.81 6.37 10.95
C ARG A 49 -2.60 5.46 11.01
N THR A 50 -2.32 4.95 12.20
CA THR A 50 -1.27 3.96 12.43
C THR A 50 -1.72 2.61 11.86
N ALA A 51 -0.94 2.01 10.95
CA ALA A 51 -1.06 0.59 10.64
C ALA A 51 -0.70 -0.18 11.91
N GLN A 52 -1.70 -0.69 12.63
CA GLN A 52 -1.46 -1.61 13.72
C GLN A 52 -0.91 -2.91 13.14
N SER A 53 0.42 -3.06 13.14
CA SER A 53 1.15 -4.31 12.97
C SER A 53 0.68 -5.24 11.85
N ASN A 54 1.45 -5.33 10.76
CA ASN A 54 1.41 -6.47 9.83
C ASN A 54 1.53 -7.79 10.62
N LYS A 55 0.40 -8.47 10.86
CA LYS A 55 0.22 -9.66 11.72
C LYS A 55 0.77 -10.97 11.15
N PHE A 56 1.78 -10.93 10.29
CA PHE A 56 2.21 -12.11 9.53
C PHE A 56 3.42 -12.80 10.17
N GLU A 57 3.27 -14.08 10.50
CA GLU A 57 4.33 -14.93 11.05
C GLU A 57 5.17 -15.50 9.90
N THR A 58 6.49 -15.29 9.94
CA THR A 58 7.43 -15.97 9.02
C THR A 58 7.72 -17.37 9.55
N GLY A 59 7.94 -18.35 8.67
CA GLY A 59 8.24 -19.70 9.13
C GLY A 59 8.42 -20.74 8.04
N THR A 60 8.49 -21.98 8.48
CA THR A 60 8.60 -23.16 7.62
C THR A 60 7.22 -23.70 7.29
N ILE A 61 6.97 -23.97 6.00
CA ILE A 61 5.77 -24.64 5.52
C ILE A 61 6.16 -26.05 5.11
N ASP A 62 5.68 -27.04 5.86
CA ASP A 62 5.84 -28.45 5.55
C ASP A 62 4.68 -28.94 4.66
N LEU A 63 5.01 -29.39 3.45
CA LEU A 63 4.03 -29.90 2.49
C LEU A 63 4.31 -31.37 2.16
N ASP A 64 3.27 -32.19 2.21
CA ASP A 64 3.28 -33.56 1.69
C ASP A 64 2.18 -33.72 0.65
N VAL A 65 2.58 -34.17 -0.55
CA VAL A 65 1.70 -34.51 -1.67
C VAL A 65 0.55 -35.45 -1.24
N LYS A 66 0.82 -36.43 -0.37
CA LYS A 66 -0.18 -37.41 0.09
C LYS A 66 -1.23 -36.79 1.03
N SER A 67 -0.86 -35.74 1.76
CA SER A 67 -1.71 -35.04 2.72
C SER A 67 -2.58 -33.94 2.10
N GLY A 68 -2.59 -33.83 0.76
CA GLY A 68 -3.26 -32.75 0.03
C GLY A 68 -2.33 -31.58 -0.29
N GLY A 69 -1.25 -31.39 0.48
CA GLY A 69 -0.10 -30.55 0.13
C GLY A 69 -0.46 -29.10 -0.19
N VAL A 70 -1.47 -28.53 0.47
CA VAL A 70 -1.95 -27.15 0.27
C VAL A 70 -1.86 -26.37 1.58
N VAL A 71 -1.30 -25.17 1.52
CA VAL A 71 -1.29 -24.20 2.64
C VAL A 71 -1.65 -22.81 2.12
N ASN A 72 -2.51 -22.10 2.86
CA ASN A 72 -2.88 -20.71 2.61
C ASN A 72 -2.24 -19.81 3.67
N GLN A 73 -1.58 -18.74 3.23
CA GLN A 73 -1.03 -17.72 4.10
C GLN A 73 -1.78 -16.41 3.87
N PRO A 74 -2.54 -15.92 4.86
CA PRO A 74 -3.32 -14.69 4.70
C PRO A 74 -2.42 -13.46 4.79
N PHE A 75 -2.75 -12.45 3.98
CA PHE A 75 -2.16 -11.13 3.94
C PHE A 75 -3.28 -10.08 3.99
N VAL A 76 -3.02 -8.99 4.72
CA VAL A 76 -3.87 -7.80 4.79
C VAL A 76 -2.92 -6.62 4.91
N LEU A 77 -3.07 -5.68 3.99
CA LEU A 77 -2.34 -4.43 3.91
C LEU A 77 -3.36 -3.31 4.12
N GLU A 78 -3.30 -2.63 5.26
CA GLU A 78 -4.28 -1.63 5.69
C GLU A 78 -3.63 -0.47 6.44
N ASN A 79 -4.31 0.69 6.49
CA ASN A 79 -3.97 1.83 7.37
C ASN A 79 -2.49 2.28 7.30
N LEU A 80 -1.89 2.27 6.11
CA LEU A 80 -0.44 2.41 5.91
C LEU A 80 -0.01 3.89 5.97
N GLY A 81 -0.03 4.48 7.17
CA GLY A 81 0.22 5.91 7.38
C GLY A 81 1.68 6.39 7.46
N ASP A 82 1.77 7.73 7.36
CA ASP A 82 2.76 8.75 7.78
C ASP A 82 4.08 8.99 6.99
N ASP A 83 4.65 8.04 6.26
CA ASP A 83 5.83 8.32 5.41
C ASP A 83 5.62 8.09 3.91
N ALA A 84 4.39 7.72 3.53
CA ALA A 84 3.95 7.36 2.18
C ALA A 84 4.76 6.19 1.57
N ASN A 85 5.59 5.50 2.36
CA ASN A 85 6.48 4.47 1.84
C ASN A 85 5.94 3.09 2.26
N ILE A 86 5.01 2.56 1.47
CA ILE A 86 4.50 1.22 1.72
C ILE A 86 5.56 0.24 1.24
N SER A 87 6.17 -0.50 2.15
CA SER A 87 7.00 -1.65 1.74
C SER A 87 7.01 -2.74 2.80
N GLY A 88 7.20 -3.97 2.35
CA GLY A 88 7.33 -5.10 3.25
C GLY A 88 7.79 -6.35 2.51
N THR A 89 8.26 -7.32 3.30
CA THR A 89 8.75 -8.60 2.79
C THR A 89 8.38 -9.72 3.74
N LYS A 90 7.99 -10.87 3.18
CA LYS A 90 7.80 -12.12 3.92
C LYS A 90 8.43 -13.27 3.16
N THR A 91 9.22 -14.07 3.88
CA THR A 91 9.88 -15.26 3.36
C THR A 91 9.31 -16.50 4.03
N TYR A 92 9.00 -17.50 3.22
CA TYR A 92 8.60 -18.83 3.66
C TYR A 92 9.61 -19.85 3.17
N THR A 93 10.09 -20.69 4.07
CA THR A 93 10.86 -21.89 3.70
C THR A 93 9.89 -23.02 3.45
N ILE A 94 9.77 -23.44 2.19
CA ILE A 94 8.87 -24.53 1.80
C ILE A 94 9.64 -25.83 1.80
N LYS A 95 9.20 -26.83 2.57
CA LYS A 95 9.81 -28.16 2.65
C LYS A 95 8.87 -29.22 2.07
N ASN A 96 9.39 -30.13 1.26
CA ASN A 96 8.70 -31.38 0.93
C ASN A 96 8.96 -32.42 2.01
N THR A 97 8.01 -32.64 2.91
CA THR A 97 8.10 -33.67 3.96
C THR A 97 7.58 -35.03 3.50
N GLY A 98 7.09 -35.12 2.26
CA GLY A 98 6.60 -36.36 1.66
C GLY A 98 7.72 -37.25 1.13
N THR A 99 7.36 -38.48 0.75
CA THR A 99 8.30 -39.47 0.20
C THR A 99 8.40 -39.46 -1.32
N LEU A 100 7.76 -38.49 -1.99
CA LEU A 100 7.64 -38.43 -3.44
C LEU A 100 8.06 -37.05 -3.95
N PRO A 101 8.70 -36.95 -5.12
CA PRO A 101 8.97 -35.67 -5.74
C PRO A 101 7.67 -34.91 -6.07
N GLY A 102 7.64 -33.62 -5.76
CA GLY A 102 6.47 -32.77 -5.96
C GLY A 102 6.80 -31.49 -6.73
N ARG A 103 5.92 -31.07 -7.63
CA ARG A 103 5.97 -29.74 -8.27
C ARG A 103 5.36 -28.71 -7.33
N LEU A 104 6.13 -27.68 -6.98
CA LEU A 104 5.64 -26.54 -6.20
C LEU A 104 4.89 -25.56 -7.10
N MET A 105 3.67 -25.24 -6.69
CA MET A 105 2.79 -24.24 -7.29
C MET A 105 2.52 -23.14 -6.28
N LEU A 106 2.41 -21.91 -6.77
CA LEU A 106 1.98 -20.73 -6.02
C LEU A 106 0.93 -19.99 -6.82
N ARG A 107 -0.09 -19.46 -6.14
CA ARG A 107 -1.05 -18.51 -6.70
C ARG A 107 -1.57 -17.59 -5.59
N LEU A 108 -2.13 -16.46 -5.99
CA LEU A 108 -2.96 -15.66 -5.09
C LEU A 108 -4.41 -16.14 -5.15
N GLN A 109 -5.11 -16.07 -4.03
CA GLN A 109 -6.55 -16.29 -3.91
C GLN A 109 -7.17 -15.23 -3.02
N ASN A 110 -8.50 -15.09 -3.08
CA ASN A 110 -9.27 -14.21 -2.19
C ASN A 110 -8.71 -12.77 -2.13
N VAL A 111 -8.21 -12.25 -3.27
CA VAL A 111 -7.79 -10.85 -3.33
C VAL A 111 -9.05 -9.99 -3.18
N ALA A 112 -9.01 -9.10 -2.20
CA ALA A 112 -10.08 -8.16 -1.91
C ALA A 112 -9.45 -6.76 -1.79
N ASN A 113 -9.79 -5.87 -2.71
CA ASN A 113 -9.46 -4.46 -2.60
C ASN A 113 -10.69 -3.74 -2.06
N LEU A 114 -10.59 -3.24 -0.84
CA LEU A 114 -11.73 -2.69 -0.12
C LEU A 114 -11.53 -1.20 0.08
N GLU A 115 -12.56 -0.44 -0.26
CA GLU A 115 -12.76 0.92 0.22
C GLU A 115 -13.28 0.84 1.67
N ASN A 116 -12.58 1.46 2.62
CA ASN A 116 -12.93 1.43 4.05
C ASN A 116 -13.35 2.80 4.61
N GLY A 117 -13.69 3.75 3.74
CA GLY A 117 -14.15 5.05 4.15
C GLY A 117 -14.12 6.06 3.01
N CYS A 118 -14.24 7.32 3.38
CA CYS A 118 -13.72 8.38 2.53
C CYS A 118 -13.43 9.57 3.42
N ASN A 119 -12.14 9.87 3.58
CA ASN A 119 -11.71 11.01 4.39
C ASN A 119 -11.74 12.32 3.57
N ASP A 120 -11.58 13.47 4.24
CA ASP A 120 -11.65 14.77 3.56
C ASP A 120 -10.59 14.91 2.43
N PRO A 121 -9.32 14.50 2.62
CA PRO A 121 -8.35 14.43 1.52
C PRO A 121 -8.75 13.52 0.34
N GLU A 122 -9.28 12.33 0.61
CA GLU A 122 -9.78 11.42 -0.43
C GLU A 122 -10.93 12.03 -1.19
N THR A 123 -11.91 12.62 -0.49
CA THR A 123 -13.07 13.26 -1.12
C THR A 123 -12.64 14.40 -2.05
N ALA A 124 -11.53 15.08 -1.74
CA ALA A 124 -11.01 16.15 -2.57
C ALA A 124 -10.41 15.65 -3.89
N ASP A 125 -9.71 14.51 -3.86
CA ASP A 125 -9.08 13.90 -5.05
C ASP A 125 -10.03 12.94 -5.80
N GLU A 126 -10.97 12.32 -5.08
CA GLU A 126 -11.94 11.35 -5.57
C GLU A 126 -13.35 11.63 -4.98
N PRO A 127 -14.12 12.57 -5.56
CA PRO A 127 -15.39 13.02 -4.97
C PRO A 127 -16.49 11.97 -4.81
N ASN A 128 -16.33 10.78 -5.38
CA ASN A 128 -17.33 9.70 -5.36
C ASN A 128 -16.95 8.51 -4.48
N CYS A 129 -15.77 8.50 -3.84
CA CYS A 129 -15.26 7.48 -2.91
C CYS A 129 -16.31 6.97 -1.92
N ALA A 130 -17.16 7.85 -1.37
CA ALA A 130 -18.20 7.49 -0.40
C ALA A 130 -19.31 6.57 -0.98
N ASN A 131 -19.40 6.45 -2.31
CA ASN A 131 -20.29 5.54 -3.01
C ASN A 131 -19.54 4.38 -3.68
N ASP A 132 -18.20 4.35 -3.60
CA ASP A 132 -17.39 3.24 -4.04
C ASP A 132 -17.33 2.15 -2.96
N THR A 133 -17.09 0.92 -3.40
CA THR A 133 -16.93 -0.26 -2.55
C THR A 133 -15.65 -1.03 -2.88
N GLU A 134 -14.99 -0.75 -4.01
CA GLU A 134 -13.72 -1.36 -4.39
C GLU A 134 -12.61 -0.32 -4.22
N GLY A 135 -11.53 -0.67 -3.51
CA GLY A 135 -10.37 0.22 -3.38
C GLY A 135 -9.38 0.11 -4.54
N GLU A 136 -8.58 1.14 -4.76
CA GLU A 136 -7.57 1.22 -5.82
C GLU A 136 -6.19 0.78 -5.35
N LEU A 137 -5.94 0.72 -4.03
CA LEU A 137 -4.62 0.48 -3.45
C LEU A 137 -3.87 -0.72 -4.03
N GLY A 138 -4.53 -1.88 -4.21
CA GLY A 138 -3.84 -3.07 -4.71
C GLY A 138 -3.38 -2.94 -6.16
N ALA A 139 -4.00 -2.08 -6.97
CA ALA A 139 -3.53 -1.81 -8.32
C ALA A 139 -2.21 -1.05 -8.35
N LEU A 140 -1.95 -0.26 -7.30
CA LEU A 140 -0.74 0.54 -7.15
C LEU A 140 0.42 -0.28 -6.55
N ILE A 141 0.12 -1.22 -5.65
CA ILE A 141 1.17 -2.02 -4.99
C ILE A 141 1.93 -2.90 -6.00
N ASN A 142 3.23 -2.68 -6.12
CA ASN A 142 4.14 -3.56 -6.83
C ASN A 142 4.41 -4.81 -5.98
N LEU A 143 4.00 -5.98 -6.48
CA LEU A 143 4.28 -7.28 -5.87
C LEU A 143 5.39 -7.99 -6.65
N GLN A 144 6.46 -8.36 -5.94
CA GLN A 144 7.54 -9.18 -6.43
C GLN A 144 7.60 -10.49 -5.66
N ILE A 145 7.80 -11.61 -6.37
CA ILE A 145 7.98 -12.91 -5.74
C ILE A 145 9.34 -13.47 -6.17
N ALA A 146 10.21 -13.67 -5.20
CA ALA A 146 11.51 -14.26 -5.40
C ALA A 146 11.53 -15.72 -4.93
N ARG A 147 12.27 -16.55 -5.66
CA ARG A 147 12.64 -17.91 -5.27
C ARG A 147 14.14 -17.95 -5.02
N ASP A 148 14.56 -18.41 -3.85
CA ASP A 148 15.97 -18.54 -3.45
C ASP A 148 16.77 -17.25 -3.74
N GLY A 149 16.15 -16.09 -3.43
CA GLY A 149 16.73 -14.75 -3.64
C GLY A 149 16.62 -14.17 -5.06
N THR A 150 16.12 -14.92 -6.04
CA THR A 150 15.95 -14.46 -7.43
C THR A 150 14.49 -14.11 -7.72
N ASN A 151 14.21 -12.88 -8.17
CA ASN A 151 12.85 -12.49 -8.56
C ASN A 151 12.39 -13.30 -9.78
N VAL A 152 11.23 -13.95 -9.67
CA VAL A 152 10.65 -14.83 -10.70
C VAL A 152 9.26 -14.39 -11.14
N VAL A 153 8.55 -13.56 -10.36
CA VAL A 153 7.22 -13.03 -10.71
C VAL A 153 7.14 -11.56 -10.32
N ASN A 154 6.64 -10.73 -11.22
CA ASN A 154 6.32 -9.32 -10.96
C ASN A 154 4.85 -9.05 -11.33
N SER A 155 4.09 -8.48 -10.41
CA SER A 155 2.65 -8.25 -10.56
C SER A 155 2.20 -7.05 -9.70
N THR A 156 0.88 -6.89 -9.58
CA THR A 156 0.25 -6.02 -8.60
C THR A 156 -0.79 -6.82 -7.84
N LEU A 157 -1.39 -6.22 -6.81
CA LEU A 157 -2.49 -6.80 -6.06
C LEU A 157 -3.87 -6.37 -6.60
N ALA A 158 -3.93 -5.89 -7.85
CA ALA A 158 -5.21 -5.62 -8.51
C ALA A 158 -6.04 -6.91 -8.64
N THR A 159 -7.35 -6.80 -8.45
CA THR A 159 -8.30 -7.92 -8.63
C THR A 159 -8.15 -8.58 -10.02
N ALA A 160 -7.89 -7.79 -11.06
CA ALA A 160 -7.64 -8.29 -12.41
C ALA A 160 -6.35 -9.14 -12.54
N ASN A 161 -5.38 -8.96 -11.64
CA ASN A 161 -4.08 -9.61 -11.68
C ASN A 161 -3.97 -10.87 -10.79
N VAL A 162 -5.03 -11.26 -10.07
CA VAL A 162 -5.05 -12.48 -9.22
C VAL A 162 -4.51 -13.71 -9.96
N GLY A 163 -4.96 -13.91 -11.20
CA GLY A 163 -4.55 -15.03 -12.03
C GLY A 163 -3.11 -14.93 -12.56
N LYS A 164 -2.56 -13.72 -12.65
CA LYS A 164 -1.24 -13.46 -13.25
C LYS A 164 -0.13 -14.15 -12.45
N VAL A 165 -0.15 -14.06 -11.12
CA VAL A 165 0.86 -14.69 -10.26
C VAL A 165 0.91 -16.21 -10.49
N GLY A 166 -0.26 -16.86 -10.51
CA GLY A 166 -0.33 -18.30 -10.76
C GLY A 166 0.14 -18.69 -12.17
N ASN A 167 -0.21 -17.89 -13.18
CA ASN A 167 0.19 -18.13 -14.56
C ASN A 167 1.70 -17.95 -14.77
N ASP A 168 2.28 -16.87 -14.25
CA ASP A 168 3.71 -16.58 -14.35
C ASP A 168 4.52 -17.65 -13.62
N TRP A 169 4.10 -18.03 -12.40
CA TRP A 169 4.73 -19.11 -11.63
C TRP A 169 4.66 -20.44 -12.38
N ALA A 170 3.50 -20.77 -12.96
CA ALA A 170 3.34 -22.00 -13.74
C ALA A 170 4.16 -22.02 -15.03
N GLY A 171 4.48 -20.84 -15.59
CA GLY A 171 5.32 -20.66 -16.76
C GLY A 171 6.83 -20.82 -16.51
N LEU A 172 7.28 -20.83 -15.26
CA LEU A 172 8.66 -21.13 -14.90
C LEU A 172 9.03 -22.58 -15.27
N THR A 173 10.33 -22.85 -15.45
CA THR A 173 10.85 -24.22 -15.43
C THR A 173 10.33 -24.93 -14.18
N PRO A 174 9.70 -26.12 -14.29
CA PRO A 174 9.02 -26.74 -13.15
C PRO A 174 9.91 -26.86 -11.92
N ILE A 175 9.47 -26.23 -10.82
CA ILE A 175 10.14 -26.29 -9.53
C ILE A 175 9.77 -27.61 -8.87
N ILE A 176 10.68 -28.58 -8.93
CA ILE A 176 10.48 -29.90 -8.34
C ILE A 176 11.27 -29.98 -7.04
N LEU A 177 10.58 -30.26 -5.93
CA LEU A 177 11.18 -30.56 -4.65
C LEU A 177 11.25 -32.08 -4.47
N GLN A 178 12.46 -32.62 -4.33
CA GLN A 178 12.70 -33.98 -3.87
C GLN A 178 12.27 -34.15 -2.40
N PRO A 179 12.10 -35.39 -1.90
CA PRO A 179 11.91 -35.62 -0.47
C PRO A 179 12.98 -34.90 0.35
N ASP A 180 12.54 -34.24 1.44
CA ASP A 180 13.34 -33.40 2.34
C ASP A 180 13.98 -32.15 1.74
N GLU A 181 13.78 -31.87 0.45
CA GLU A 181 14.27 -30.65 -0.18
C GLU A 181 13.47 -29.42 0.27
N THR A 182 14.18 -28.30 0.39
CA THR A 182 13.63 -27.00 0.77
C THR A 182 13.91 -25.95 -0.30
N THR A 183 13.02 -24.97 -0.43
CA THR A 183 13.26 -23.75 -1.23
C THR A 183 12.63 -22.56 -0.51
N ASP A 184 13.24 -21.39 -0.62
CA ASP A 184 12.70 -20.17 -0.04
C ASP A 184 11.86 -19.43 -1.07
N VAL A 185 10.66 -19.01 -0.66
CA VAL A 185 9.79 -18.14 -1.44
C VAL A 185 9.55 -16.86 -0.67
N THR A 186 9.94 -15.74 -1.28
CA THR A 186 9.86 -14.41 -0.69
C THR A 186 8.88 -13.56 -1.46
N LEU A 187 7.83 -13.07 -0.79
CA LEU A 187 6.92 -12.06 -1.31
C LEU A 187 7.39 -10.70 -0.80
N SER A 188 7.66 -9.78 -1.71
CA SER A 188 7.99 -8.39 -1.42
C SER A 188 6.94 -7.49 -2.05
N TRP A 189 6.42 -6.55 -1.29
CA TRP A 189 5.50 -5.54 -1.79
C TRP A 189 6.08 -4.16 -1.54
N ASN A 190 5.84 -3.25 -2.48
CA ASN A 190 6.16 -1.84 -2.30
C ASN A 190 5.22 -0.94 -3.10
N LEU A 191 5.03 0.28 -2.61
CA LEU A 191 4.46 1.40 -3.34
C LEU A 191 5.39 2.59 -3.10
N GLY A 192 5.82 3.26 -4.16
CA GLY A 192 6.65 4.44 -4.03
C GLY A 192 5.91 5.58 -3.34
N ARG A 193 6.64 6.41 -2.60
CA ARG A 193 6.09 7.61 -1.93
C ARG A 193 5.26 8.50 -2.85
N ASP A 194 5.71 8.70 -4.08
CA ASP A 194 5.04 9.58 -5.05
C ASP A 194 3.83 8.91 -5.71
N GLU A 195 3.64 7.62 -5.49
CA GLU A 195 2.53 6.82 -6.02
C GLU A 195 1.41 6.64 -4.98
N TYR A 196 1.68 6.92 -3.70
CA TYR A 196 0.67 6.97 -2.64
C TYR A 196 -0.07 8.32 -2.67
N GLY A 197 -1.13 8.38 -3.48
CA GLY A 197 -2.01 9.53 -3.61
C GLY A 197 -3.01 9.65 -2.45
N ASN A 198 -3.68 10.81 -2.33
CA ASN A 198 -4.69 10.95 -1.29
C ASN A 198 -5.85 9.99 -1.49
N ASN A 199 -6.13 9.60 -2.74
CA ASN A 199 -7.25 8.75 -3.16
C ASN A 199 -7.17 7.27 -2.73
N VAL A 200 -6.19 6.85 -1.91
CA VAL A 200 -6.05 5.45 -1.44
C VAL A 200 -5.73 5.34 0.05
N GLN A 201 -5.95 6.40 0.84
CA GLN A 201 -5.46 6.47 2.23
C GLN A 201 -6.27 5.62 3.21
N SER A 202 -7.52 5.29 2.87
CA SER A 202 -8.47 4.51 3.66
C SER A 202 -8.63 3.09 3.12
N ASP A 203 -8.24 2.87 1.87
CA ASP A 203 -8.22 1.57 1.23
C ASP A 203 -7.43 0.51 2.00
N SER A 204 -7.80 -0.73 1.73
CA SER A 204 -7.01 -1.90 2.10
C SER A 204 -6.98 -2.91 0.97
N VAL A 205 -5.94 -3.74 0.95
CA VAL A 205 -5.91 -4.93 0.13
C VAL A 205 -5.57 -6.16 0.96
N GLY A 206 -6.42 -7.18 0.87
CA GLY A 206 -6.20 -8.50 1.46
C GLY A 206 -6.03 -9.57 0.39
N PHE A 207 -5.25 -10.62 0.65
CA PHE A 207 -5.11 -11.77 -0.24
C PHE A 207 -4.57 -13.01 0.51
N ASP A 208 -4.75 -14.19 -0.07
CA ASP A 208 -4.13 -15.43 0.38
C ASP A 208 -3.04 -15.89 -0.60
N ALA A 209 -1.83 -16.14 -0.10
CA ALA A 209 -0.81 -16.87 -0.86
C ALA A 209 -1.04 -18.38 -0.68
N ASN A 210 -1.46 -19.04 -1.77
CA ASN A 210 -1.76 -20.48 -1.79
C ASN A 210 -0.56 -21.26 -2.35
N PHE A 211 0.15 -21.95 -1.47
CA PHE A 211 1.22 -22.88 -1.84
C PHE A 211 0.65 -24.28 -2.02
N ARG A 212 1.05 -24.96 -3.09
CA ARG A 212 0.63 -26.34 -3.36
C ARG A 212 1.75 -27.22 -3.88
N LEU A 213 1.87 -28.42 -3.35
CA LEU A 213 2.76 -29.45 -3.86
C LEU A 213 1.96 -30.53 -4.61
N ILE A 214 2.21 -30.69 -5.91
CA ILE A 214 1.51 -31.65 -6.78
C ILE A 214 2.46 -32.78 -7.18
N GLN A 215 2.04 -34.03 -7.06
CA GLN A 215 2.89 -35.18 -7.42
C GLN A 215 3.43 -35.07 -8.85
N LYS A 216 4.73 -35.25 -9.02
CA LYS A 216 5.29 -35.56 -10.34
C LYS A 216 5.09 -37.06 -10.59
N LEU A 217 4.21 -37.41 -11.52
CA LEU A 217 4.21 -38.78 -12.03
C LEU A 217 5.50 -38.97 -12.84
N SER A 218 6.33 -39.94 -12.42
CA SER A 218 7.41 -40.40 -13.29
C SER A 218 6.78 -40.87 -14.59
N THR A 219 7.34 -40.47 -15.73
CA THR A 219 6.92 -40.99 -17.04
C THR A 219 6.87 -42.51 -16.93
N GLY A 220 5.69 -43.09 -17.18
CA GLY A 220 5.51 -44.54 -17.17
C GLY A 220 6.52 -45.23 -18.09
N PRO A 221 6.73 -46.55 -17.93
CA PRO A 221 7.74 -47.27 -18.72
C PRO A 221 7.57 -46.96 -20.20
N THR A 222 8.63 -46.45 -20.84
CA THR A 222 8.71 -46.34 -22.29
C THR A 222 8.50 -47.74 -22.86
N PRO A 223 7.47 -47.99 -23.69
CA PRO A 223 7.30 -49.29 -24.31
C PRO A 223 8.57 -49.57 -25.14
N SER A 224 9.26 -50.66 -24.80
CA SER A 224 10.25 -51.23 -25.69
C SER A 224 9.50 -51.83 -26.88
N ASN A 225 9.59 -51.17 -28.04
CA ASN A 225 9.26 -51.80 -29.31
C ASN A 225 10.44 -52.67 -29.75
#